data_AF-A0A930W2D4-F1
#
_entry.id   AF-A0A930W2D4-F1
#
_cell.length_a   1.000
_cell.length_b   1.000
_cell.length_c   1.000
_cell.angle_alpha   90.00
_cell.angle_beta   90.00
_cell.angle_gamma   90.00
#
_symmetry.space_group_name_H-M   'P 1'
#
loop_
_entity.id
_entity.type
_entity.pdbx_description
1 polymer ?
#
loop_
_entity_poly.entity_id
_entity_poly.type
_entity_poly.pdbx_seq_one_letter_code
_entity_poly.pdbx_strand_id
1 'polypeptide(L)'
;MAQSKKELVLSAMDRREVERVPSGFWFHFLADEIHADAYADPRLEQTLLDGELRYIDGFQPDFVKIMTDGFFSYPNPVVQTARTAKELAKVQPLPDDHPFFTRQIAYAKEITKRYGNEVATFYNLFCAGTTVKFMQPGTLAEDEAFLAQLVREDAAAVRAAFDVISGDLAKLARRII
;
A
#
# COMPACT_ATOMS: atom_id res chain seq x y z
N MET A 1 -18.58 29.20 10.70
CA MET A 1 -17.17 28.83 10.45
C MET A 1 -17.15 28.11 9.11
N ALA A 2 -16.16 28.37 8.25
CA ALA A 2 -16.03 27.63 6.99
C ALA A 2 -15.73 26.15 7.31
N GLN A 3 -16.27 25.23 6.51
CA GLN A 3 -16.02 23.80 6.65
C GLN A 3 -14.51 23.51 6.44
N SER A 4 -13.90 22.70 7.30
CA SER A 4 -12.50 22.28 7.07
C SER A 4 -12.39 21.32 5.89
N LYS A 5 -11.21 21.23 5.26
CA LYS A 5 -10.95 20.26 4.18
C LYS A 5 -11.24 18.82 4.62
N LYS A 6 -10.81 18.47 5.83
CA LYS A 6 -11.08 17.15 6.41
C LYS A 6 -12.59 16.89 6.57
N GLU A 7 -13.34 17.84 7.12
CA GLU A 7 -14.81 17.71 7.24
C GLU A 7 -15.50 17.64 5.88
N LEU A 8 -15.02 18.40 4.89
CA LEU A 8 -15.51 18.36 3.51
C LEU A 8 -15.42 16.95 2.94
N VAL A 9 -14.24 16.34 3.01
CA VAL A 9 -13.98 15.00 2.48
C VAL A 9 -14.79 13.94 3.21
N LEU A 10 -14.76 13.95 4.55
CA LEU A 10 -15.46 12.94 5.34
C LEU A 10 -16.98 13.04 5.17
N SER A 11 -17.53 14.25 5.05
CA SER A 11 -18.95 14.45 4.77
C SER A 11 -19.34 13.96 3.38
N ALA A 12 -18.50 14.21 2.37
CA ALA A 12 -18.71 13.68 1.02
C ALA A 12 -18.70 12.15 0.99
N MET A 13 -17.76 11.51 1.71
CA MET A 13 -17.70 10.04 1.84
C MET A 13 -18.92 9.46 2.57
N ASP A 14 -19.46 10.19 3.54
CA ASP A 14 -20.71 9.87 4.24
C ASP A 14 -21.98 10.16 3.40
N ARG A 15 -21.83 10.58 2.14
CA ARG A 15 -22.92 10.95 1.22
C ARG A 15 -23.78 12.11 1.74
N ARG A 16 -23.17 13.03 2.49
CA ARG A 16 -23.82 14.28 2.92
C ARG A 16 -23.61 15.37 1.87
N GLU A 17 -24.48 16.38 1.90
CA GLU A 17 -24.30 17.58 1.10
C GLU A 17 -23.04 18.34 1.54
N VAL A 18 -22.28 18.83 0.56
CA VAL A 18 -21.01 19.53 0.76
C VAL A 18 -20.95 20.75 -0.14
N GLU A 19 -20.21 21.79 0.28
CA GLU A 19 -20.18 23.07 -0.43
C GLU A 19 -19.54 22.99 -1.83
N ARG A 20 -18.68 21.99 -2.06
CA ARG A 20 -18.03 21.71 -3.36
C ARG A 20 -17.54 20.27 -3.41
N VAL A 21 -17.17 19.82 -4.61
CA VAL A 21 -16.52 18.51 -4.81
C VAL A 21 -15.11 18.53 -4.20
N PRO A 22 -14.76 17.63 -3.26
CA PRO A 22 -13.39 17.51 -2.76
C PRO A 22 -12.46 16.93 -3.83
N SER A 23 -11.21 17.39 -3.84
CA SER A 23 -10.20 17.04 -4.85
C SER A 23 -8.87 16.63 -4.24
N GLY A 24 -8.25 15.64 -4.85
CA GLY A 24 -6.93 15.11 -4.50
C GLY A 24 -6.45 14.17 -5.60
N PHE A 25 -5.15 14.13 -5.81
CA PHE A 25 -4.52 13.32 -6.86
C PHE A 25 -3.54 12.32 -6.26
N TRP A 26 -3.34 11.22 -6.98
CA TRP A 26 -2.35 10.21 -6.66
C TRP A 26 -1.14 10.42 -7.56
N PHE A 27 0.02 10.58 -6.95
CA PHE A 27 1.28 10.82 -7.64
C PHE A 27 2.32 9.84 -7.14
N HIS A 28 3.05 9.22 -8.05
CA HIS A 28 4.27 8.49 -7.70
C HIS A 28 5.42 9.48 -7.59
N PHE A 29 6.25 9.30 -6.57
CA PHE A 29 7.39 10.14 -6.24
C PHE A 29 8.73 9.43 -6.47
N LEU A 30 8.69 8.12 -6.73
CA LEU A 30 9.83 7.34 -7.21
C LEU A 30 9.69 7.05 -8.72
N ALA A 31 10.82 6.83 -9.39
CA ALA A 31 10.84 6.56 -10.84
C ALA A 31 10.32 5.16 -11.21
N ASP A 32 10.45 4.21 -10.29
CA ASP A 32 9.90 2.85 -10.39
C ASP A 32 9.26 2.52 -9.05
N GLU A 33 7.98 2.87 -8.89
CA GLU A 33 7.26 2.76 -7.63
C GLU A 33 7.06 1.29 -7.17
N ILE A 34 7.01 0.36 -8.13
CA ILE A 34 6.67 -1.05 -7.91
C ILE A 34 7.92 -1.82 -7.51
N HIS A 35 9.03 -1.65 -8.24
CA HIS A 35 10.23 -2.44 -8.06
C HIS A 35 11.31 -1.72 -7.24
N ALA A 36 11.13 -0.44 -6.91
CA ALA A 36 11.91 0.20 -5.86
C ALA A 36 11.82 -0.60 -4.56
N ASP A 37 12.95 -0.69 -3.86
CA ASP A 37 13.03 -1.35 -2.56
C ASP A 37 13.57 -0.36 -1.53
N ALA A 38 12.66 0.37 -0.88
CA ALA A 38 13.00 1.27 0.20
C ALA A 38 13.49 0.51 1.44
N TYR A 39 13.22 -0.80 1.57
CA TYR A 39 13.76 -1.62 2.63
C TYR A 39 15.27 -1.80 2.48
N ALA A 40 15.74 -2.03 1.24
CA ALA A 40 17.15 -2.17 0.90
C ALA A 40 17.89 -0.83 0.76
N ASP A 41 17.24 0.20 0.21
CA ASP A 41 17.81 1.55 0.04
C ASP A 41 16.98 2.64 0.77
N PRO A 42 17.36 2.99 2.01
CA PRO A 42 16.65 4.02 2.78
C PRO A 42 16.62 5.42 2.14
N ARG A 43 17.47 5.70 1.15
CA ARG A 43 17.43 6.99 0.43
C ARG A 43 16.15 7.14 -0.39
N LEU A 44 15.55 6.03 -0.81
CA LEU A 44 14.27 6.02 -1.52
C LEU A 44 13.14 6.46 -0.60
N GLU A 45 13.14 6.05 0.68
CA GLU A 45 12.16 6.51 1.68
C GLU A 45 12.24 8.04 1.87
N GLN A 46 13.44 8.60 1.96
CA GLN A 46 13.62 10.05 2.05
C GLN A 46 13.15 10.78 0.79
N THR A 47 13.48 10.24 -0.39
CA THR A 47 13.07 10.82 -1.68
C THR A 47 11.55 10.83 -1.83
N LEU A 48 10.90 9.73 -1.46
CA LEU A 48 9.45 9.59 -1.42
C LEU A 48 8.85 10.62 -0.45
N LEU A 49 9.34 10.71 0.79
CA LEU A 49 8.85 11.65 1.80
C LEU A 49 8.96 13.09 1.30
N ASP A 50 10.14 13.50 0.81
CA ASP A 50 10.36 14.87 0.35
C ASP A 50 9.49 15.23 -0.87
N GLY A 51 9.23 14.27 -1.76
CA GLY A 51 8.33 14.43 -2.89
C GLY A 51 6.88 14.62 -2.44
N GLU A 52 6.42 13.77 -1.52
CA GLU A 52 5.05 13.80 -1.01
C GLU A 52 4.78 15.07 -0.19
N LEU A 53 5.69 15.47 0.70
CA LEU A 53 5.59 16.73 1.44
C LEU A 53 5.50 17.94 0.51
N ARG A 54 6.36 18.00 -0.51
CA ARG A 54 6.35 19.08 -1.50
C ARG A 54 5.04 19.15 -2.27
N TYR A 55 4.47 18.00 -2.63
CA TYR A 55 3.16 17.94 -3.27
C TYR A 55 2.05 18.46 -2.34
N ILE A 56 2.01 17.99 -1.09
CA ILE A 56 0.98 18.42 -0.13
C ILE A 56 1.07 19.93 0.10
N ASP A 57 2.28 20.43 0.36
CA ASP A 57 2.51 21.85 0.66
C ASP A 57 2.21 22.75 -0.53
N GLY A 58 2.61 22.34 -1.75
CA GLY A 58 2.46 23.14 -2.96
C GLY A 58 1.06 23.06 -3.59
N PHE A 59 0.43 21.89 -3.60
CA PHE A 59 -0.88 21.67 -4.23
C PHE A 59 -2.04 21.91 -3.26
N GLN A 60 -1.84 21.67 -1.95
CA GLN A 60 -2.87 21.85 -0.92
C GLN A 60 -4.16 21.07 -1.23
N PRO A 61 -4.11 19.72 -1.41
CA PRO A 61 -5.30 18.93 -1.73
C PRO A 61 -6.32 18.93 -0.57
N ASP A 62 -7.55 18.49 -0.86
CA ASP A 62 -8.60 18.31 0.16
C ASP A 62 -8.40 17.02 0.96
N PHE A 63 -7.79 16.01 0.36
CA PHE A 63 -7.34 14.78 1.01
C PHE A 63 -6.00 14.32 0.46
N VAL A 64 -5.28 13.56 1.26
CA VAL A 64 -3.98 12.98 0.91
C VAL A 64 -4.13 11.47 0.90
N LYS A 65 -3.74 10.84 -0.22
CA LYS A 65 -3.39 9.42 -0.22
C LYS A 65 -1.92 9.34 0.19
N ILE A 66 -1.62 8.60 1.25
CA ILE A 66 -0.26 8.31 1.69
C ILE A 66 0.36 7.39 0.65
N MET A 67 1.30 7.92 -0.13
CA MET A 67 1.99 7.17 -1.18
C MET A 67 3.11 6.35 -0.55
N THR A 68 3.15 5.06 -0.85
CA THR A 68 4.08 4.10 -0.26
C THR A 68 4.99 3.47 -1.30
N ASP A 69 5.41 4.29 -2.27
CA ASP A 69 6.33 3.87 -3.33
C ASP A 69 7.59 3.24 -2.72
N GLY A 70 8.06 2.14 -3.30
CA GLY A 70 9.21 1.42 -2.74
C GLY A 70 8.92 0.60 -1.47
N PHE A 71 7.71 0.66 -0.92
CA PHE A 71 7.24 -0.25 0.14
C PHE A 71 6.25 -1.31 -0.36
N PHE A 72 6.00 -1.37 -1.67
CA PHE A 72 5.05 -2.34 -2.25
C PHE A 72 5.55 -3.79 -2.16
N SER A 73 6.88 -3.98 -2.04
CA SER A 73 7.49 -5.29 -1.85
C SER A 73 6.97 -5.98 -0.59
N TYR A 74 6.43 -7.19 -0.74
CA TYR A 74 6.11 -8.09 0.36
C TYR A 74 7.28 -9.07 0.54
N PRO A 75 8.15 -8.86 1.56
CA PRO A 75 9.45 -9.53 1.68
C PRO A 75 9.29 -10.95 2.25
N ASN A 76 8.50 -11.77 1.57
CA ASN A 76 8.28 -13.17 1.91
C ASN A 76 8.96 -14.06 0.86
N PRO A 77 10.00 -14.83 1.24
CA PRO A 77 10.77 -15.63 0.30
C PRO A 77 9.92 -16.62 -0.49
N VAL A 78 8.86 -17.18 0.11
CA VAL A 78 7.97 -18.12 -0.58
C VAL A 78 7.19 -17.40 -1.68
N VAL A 79 6.65 -16.22 -1.41
CA VAL A 79 5.86 -15.46 -2.40
C VAL A 79 6.72 -15.02 -3.59
N GLN A 80 7.99 -14.68 -3.35
CA GLN A 80 8.93 -14.26 -4.38
C GLN A 80 9.43 -15.41 -5.27
N THR A 81 9.51 -16.62 -4.71
CA THR A 81 10.17 -17.76 -5.39
C THR A 81 9.24 -18.88 -5.83
N ALA A 82 8.02 -18.99 -5.27
CA ALA A 82 7.07 -20.03 -5.64
C ALA A 82 6.70 -19.95 -7.12
N ARG A 83 6.60 -21.12 -7.78
CA ARG A 83 6.17 -21.23 -9.19
C ARG A 83 4.96 -22.15 -9.36
N THR A 84 4.53 -22.81 -8.30
CA THR A 84 3.36 -23.69 -8.25
C THR A 84 2.44 -23.31 -7.10
N ALA A 85 1.14 -23.66 -7.20
CA ALA A 85 0.17 -23.35 -6.16
C ALA A 85 0.53 -24.03 -4.82
N LYS A 86 1.05 -25.26 -4.89
CA LYS A 86 1.52 -26.02 -3.73
C LYS A 86 2.73 -25.40 -3.04
N GLU A 87 3.66 -24.80 -3.79
CA GLU A 87 4.77 -24.05 -3.21
C GLU A 87 4.28 -22.78 -2.54
N LEU A 88 3.40 -22.03 -3.20
CA LEU A 88 2.84 -20.79 -2.68
C LEU A 88 2.10 -21.02 -1.35
N ALA A 89 1.37 -22.14 -1.23
CA ALA A 89 0.68 -22.53 0.01
C ALA A 89 1.59 -22.76 1.23
N LYS A 90 2.92 -22.81 1.05
CA LYS A 90 3.88 -22.92 2.16
C LYS A 90 4.19 -21.56 2.82
N VAL A 91 3.65 -20.46 2.29
CA VAL A 91 3.85 -19.12 2.84
C VAL A 91 3.54 -19.10 4.34
N GLN A 92 4.40 -18.44 5.09
CA GLN A 92 4.24 -18.21 6.53
C GLN A 92 4.11 -16.71 6.79
N PRO A 93 3.38 -16.28 7.83
CA PRO A 93 3.25 -14.86 8.16
C PRO A 93 4.61 -14.26 8.51
N LEU A 94 4.77 -12.97 8.23
CA LEU A 94 5.96 -12.22 8.64
C LEU A 94 5.99 -12.02 10.16
N PRO A 95 7.19 -11.97 10.78
CA PRO A 95 7.35 -11.57 12.18
C PRO A 95 6.71 -10.21 12.48
N ASP A 96 6.16 -10.05 13.68
CA ASP A 96 5.41 -8.82 14.04
C ASP A 96 6.27 -7.55 14.04
N ASP A 97 7.58 -7.68 14.29
CA ASP A 97 8.56 -6.59 14.28
C ASP A 97 9.24 -6.40 12.91
N HIS A 98 8.84 -7.17 11.89
CA HIS A 98 9.44 -7.11 10.56
C HIS A 98 9.41 -5.68 9.98
N PRO A 99 10.49 -5.21 9.31
CA PRO A 99 10.57 -3.88 8.68
C PRO A 99 9.41 -3.55 7.75
N PHE A 100 8.83 -4.58 7.10
CA PHE A 100 7.60 -4.46 6.32
C PHE A 100 6.50 -3.72 7.10
N PHE A 101 6.28 -4.05 8.37
CA PHE A 101 5.31 -3.35 9.19
C PHE A 101 5.88 -2.05 9.77
N THR A 102 7.01 -2.14 10.47
CA THR A 102 7.49 -1.07 11.33
C THR A 102 7.87 0.20 10.55
N ARG A 103 8.51 0.05 9.38
CA ARG A 103 8.91 1.20 8.55
C ARG A 103 7.72 1.83 7.81
N GLN A 104 6.81 1.02 7.27
CA GLN A 104 5.60 1.56 6.63
C GLN A 104 4.73 2.35 7.61
N ILE A 105 4.59 1.85 8.85
CA ILE A 105 3.85 2.54 9.90
C ILE A 105 4.57 3.84 10.30
N ALA A 106 5.90 3.81 10.45
CA ALA A 106 6.68 5.01 10.78
C ALA A 106 6.53 6.08 9.69
N TYR A 107 6.67 5.69 8.42
CA TYR A 107 6.45 6.55 7.26
C TYR A 107 5.05 7.19 7.26
N ALA A 108 4.00 6.36 7.39
CA ALA A 108 2.62 6.88 7.44
C ALA A 108 2.40 7.85 8.60
N LYS A 109 3.00 7.57 9.77
CA LYS A 109 2.92 8.44 10.95
C LYS A 109 3.60 9.80 10.75
N GLU A 110 4.69 9.85 9.98
CA GLU A 110 5.35 11.13 9.66
C GLU A 110 4.45 12.08 8.86
N ILE A 111 3.62 11.54 7.96
CA ILE A 111 2.65 12.33 7.18
C ILE A 111 1.44 12.69 8.03
N THR A 112 0.86 11.73 8.75
CA THR A 112 -0.35 11.98 9.55
C THR A 112 -0.07 12.92 10.73
N LYS A 113 1.12 12.88 11.31
CA LYS A 113 1.55 13.84 12.35
C LYS A 113 1.58 15.28 11.84
N ARG A 114 1.99 15.49 10.58
CA ARG A 114 2.09 16.83 9.97
C ARG A 114 0.73 17.36 9.52
N TYR A 115 -0.08 16.54 8.84
CA TYR A 115 -1.28 17.01 8.12
C TYR A 115 -2.60 16.41 8.62
N GLY A 116 -2.56 15.33 9.39
CA GLY A 116 -3.74 14.53 9.73
C GLY A 116 -4.80 15.25 10.56
N ASN A 117 -4.47 16.39 11.18
CA ASN A 117 -5.44 17.23 11.87
C ASN A 117 -6.26 18.11 10.91
N GLU A 118 -5.67 18.52 9.79
CA GLU A 118 -6.26 19.51 8.87
C GLU A 118 -6.86 18.86 7.61
N VAL A 119 -6.29 17.73 7.20
CA VAL A 119 -6.61 17.04 5.95
C VAL A 119 -6.87 15.56 6.23
N ALA A 120 -7.85 14.98 5.54
CA ALA A 120 -8.08 13.53 5.59
C ALA A 120 -6.92 12.80 4.91
N THR A 121 -6.29 11.86 5.61
CA THR A 121 -5.17 11.07 5.11
C THR A 121 -5.62 9.62 4.96
N PHE A 122 -5.32 9.00 3.82
CA PHE A 122 -5.74 7.65 3.49
C PHE A 122 -4.53 6.79 3.15
N TYR A 123 -4.37 5.68 3.86
CA TYR A 123 -3.37 4.69 3.57
C TYR A 123 -3.97 3.57 2.70
N ASN A 124 -3.35 3.26 1.56
CA ASN A 124 -3.82 2.19 0.67
C ASN A 124 -3.07 0.88 0.93
N LEU A 125 -3.79 -0.24 0.82
CA LEU A 125 -3.23 -1.58 0.84
C LEU A 125 -3.68 -2.33 -0.40
N PHE A 126 -2.77 -3.10 -0.97
CA PHE A 126 -3.10 -4.01 -2.06
C PHE A 126 -3.72 -5.30 -1.49
N CYS A 127 -4.62 -5.93 -2.24
CA CYS A 127 -5.11 -7.25 -1.89
C CYS A 127 -4.04 -8.32 -2.13
N ALA A 128 -4.18 -9.48 -1.47
CA ALA A 128 -3.18 -10.57 -1.54
C ALA A 128 -2.81 -10.97 -2.97
N GLY A 129 -3.78 -11.02 -3.89
CA GLY A 129 -3.51 -11.33 -5.29
C GLY A 129 -2.63 -10.28 -5.98
N THR A 130 -2.86 -8.99 -5.72
CA THR A 130 -1.99 -7.93 -6.27
C THR A 130 -0.60 -7.97 -5.64
N THR A 131 -0.52 -8.24 -4.33
CA THR A 131 0.75 -8.45 -3.64
C THR A 131 1.56 -9.58 -4.28
N VAL A 132 0.94 -10.73 -4.57
CA VAL A 132 1.64 -11.86 -5.23
C VAL A 132 2.13 -11.48 -6.63
N LYS A 133 1.31 -10.76 -7.42
CA LYS A 133 1.68 -10.31 -8.76
C LYS A 133 2.91 -9.40 -8.72
N PHE A 134 2.94 -8.40 -7.85
CA PHE A 134 4.07 -7.47 -7.74
C PHE A 134 5.38 -8.13 -7.29
N MET A 135 5.34 -9.35 -6.74
CA MET A 135 6.54 -10.09 -6.35
C MET A 135 7.13 -10.90 -7.51
N GLN A 136 6.49 -10.90 -8.68
CA GLN A 136 6.97 -11.59 -9.86
C GLN A 136 7.85 -10.67 -10.71
N PRO A 137 8.82 -11.23 -11.46
CA PRO A 137 9.72 -10.44 -12.29
C PRO A 137 9.17 -10.15 -13.70
N GLY A 138 7.92 -10.54 -13.98
CA GLY A 138 7.30 -10.41 -15.30
C GLY A 138 6.70 -9.04 -15.55
N THR A 139 6.12 -8.88 -16.73
CA THR A 139 5.20 -7.78 -17.02
C THR A 139 3.86 -8.01 -16.30
N LEU A 140 3.07 -6.95 -16.12
CA LEU A 140 1.74 -7.04 -15.49
C LEU A 140 0.84 -8.13 -16.12
N ALA A 141 0.93 -8.31 -17.44
CA ALA A 141 0.16 -9.34 -18.15
C ALA A 141 0.67 -10.76 -17.86
N GLU A 142 1.99 -10.94 -17.77
CA GLU A 142 2.59 -12.23 -17.41
C GLU A 142 2.28 -12.59 -15.95
N ASP A 143 2.33 -11.62 -15.05
CA ASP A 143 2.06 -11.84 -13.62
C ASP A 143 0.58 -12.14 -13.37
N GLU A 144 -0.33 -11.52 -14.13
CA GLU A 144 -1.75 -11.85 -14.11
C GLU A 144 -2.01 -13.25 -14.65
N ALA A 145 -1.37 -13.63 -15.76
CA ALA A 145 -1.46 -14.98 -16.32
C ALA A 145 -0.90 -16.03 -15.35
N PHE A 146 0.21 -15.72 -14.67
CA PHE A 146 0.81 -16.55 -13.62
C PHE A 146 -0.16 -16.77 -12.47
N LEU A 147 -0.73 -15.71 -11.89
CA LEU A 147 -1.70 -15.86 -10.80
C LEU A 147 -2.92 -16.68 -11.24
N ALA A 148 -3.44 -16.44 -12.45
CA ALA A 148 -4.55 -17.21 -13.00
C ALA A 148 -4.18 -18.70 -13.20
N GLN A 149 -2.94 -19.00 -13.57
CA GLN A 149 -2.44 -20.37 -13.65
C GLN A 149 -2.42 -21.04 -12.28
N LEU A 150 -1.90 -20.39 -11.24
CA LEU A 150 -1.88 -20.96 -9.89
C LEU A 150 -3.29 -21.28 -9.38
N VAL A 151 -4.25 -20.37 -9.62
CA VAL A 151 -5.66 -20.58 -9.22
C VAL A 151 -6.27 -21.77 -9.96
N ARG A 152 -5.96 -21.96 -11.25
CA ARG A 152 -6.40 -23.14 -12.02
C ARG A 152 -5.73 -24.43 -11.58
N GLU A 153 -4.47 -24.36 -11.14
CA GLU A 153 -3.71 -25.49 -10.64
C GLU A 153 -4.31 -26.02 -9.33
N ASP A 154 -4.46 -25.14 -8.33
CA ASP A 154 -5.08 -25.49 -7.04
C ASP A 154 -5.61 -24.22 -6.33
N ALA A 155 -6.90 -23.95 -6.49
CA ALA A 155 -7.56 -22.80 -5.87
C ALA A 155 -7.55 -22.86 -4.33
N ALA A 156 -7.55 -24.05 -3.73
CA ALA A 156 -7.53 -24.20 -2.28
C ALA A 156 -6.15 -23.84 -1.71
N ALA A 157 -5.09 -24.28 -2.38
CA ALA A 157 -3.71 -23.91 -2.06
C ALA A 157 -3.47 -22.39 -2.18
N VAL A 158 -3.95 -21.76 -3.27
CA VAL A 158 -3.86 -20.30 -3.43
C VAL A 158 -4.66 -19.57 -2.35
N ARG A 159 -5.86 -20.04 -2.01
CA ARG A 159 -6.66 -19.48 -0.91
C ARG A 159 -5.91 -19.56 0.42
N ALA A 160 -5.27 -20.69 0.73
CA ALA A 160 -4.49 -20.83 1.96
C ALA A 160 -3.34 -19.81 2.03
N ALA A 161 -2.65 -19.58 0.92
CA ALA A 161 -1.63 -18.55 0.84
C ALA A 161 -2.20 -17.13 1.00
N PHE A 162 -3.34 -16.85 0.37
CA PHE A 162 -4.01 -15.56 0.49
C PHE A 162 -4.48 -15.29 1.91
N ASP A 163 -4.97 -16.30 2.64
CA ASP A 163 -5.36 -16.16 4.05
C ASP A 163 -4.18 -15.66 4.90
N VAL A 164 -2.96 -16.16 4.65
CA VAL A 164 -1.73 -15.72 5.35
C VAL A 164 -1.36 -14.28 4.97
N ILE A 165 -1.27 -13.98 3.66
CA ILE A 165 -0.89 -12.65 3.17
C ILE A 165 -1.91 -11.60 3.63
N SER A 166 -3.20 -11.89 3.53
CA SER A 166 -4.27 -11.03 4.04
C SER A 166 -4.20 -10.85 5.55
N GLY A 167 -3.76 -11.86 6.32
CA GLY A 167 -3.49 -11.73 7.75
C GLY A 167 -2.42 -10.68 8.06
N ASP A 168 -1.31 -10.70 7.32
CA ASP A 168 -0.25 -9.68 7.44
C ASP A 168 -0.73 -8.30 7.00
N LEU A 169 -1.44 -8.19 5.87
CA LEU A 169 -2.00 -6.92 5.41
C LEU A 169 -3.02 -6.34 6.40
N ALA A 170 -3.84 -7.19 7.02
CA ALA A 170 -4.76 -6.78 8.07
C ALA A 170 -4.03 -6.32 9.34
N LYS A 171 -2.92 -6.99 9.71
CA LYS A 171 -2.04 -6.58 10.81
C LYS A 171 -1.46 -5.19 10.54
N LEU A 172 -1.00 -4.92 9.32
CA LEU A 172 -0.53 -3.60 8.90
C LEU A 172 -1.64 -2.55 9.01
N ALA A 173 -2.81 -2.82 8.42
CA ALA A 173 -3.97 -1.92 8.46
C ALA A 173 -4.34 -1.50 9.89
N ARG A 174 -4.45 -2.48 10.79
CA ARG A 174 -4.83 -2.23 12.20
C ARG A 174 -3.80 -1.42 12.98
N ARG A 175 -2.52 -1.47 12.59
CA ARG A 175 -1.44 -0.75 13.27
C ARG A 175 -1.21 0.65 12.71
N ILE A 176 -1.78 0.95 11.55
CA ILE A 176 -1.76 2.27 10.91
C ILE A 176 -2.87 3.17 11.45
N ILE A 177 -4.06 2.60 11.70
CA ILE A 177 -5.20 3.26 12.36
C ILE A 177 -4.83 3.54 13.82
#